data_AF-A0A932HQY9-F1
#
_entry.id   AF-A0A932HQY9-F1
#
_cell.length_a   1.000
_cell.length_b   1.000
_cell.length_c   1.000
_cell.angle_alpha   90.00
_cell.angle_beta   90.00
_cell.angle_gamma   90.00
#
_symmetry.space_group_name_H-M   'P 1'
#
loop_
_entity.id
_entity.type
_entity.pdbx_description
1 polymer ?
#
loop_
_entity_poly.entity_id
_entity_poly.type
_entity_poly.pdbx_seq_one_letter_code
_entity_poly.pdbx_strand_id
1 'polypeptide(L)'
;MASKKIIGEGLTYDDVLLVPSKSSVLPRETDVRTRLTRHIELNIPLLSAAMDTVTESAMAIALAREGGIGILHKNMSIERHAEEVDKVKRSESGMIRHPITLSPRQTVREALEVMRKYSISGIPIVENESLVGILTNRDLRFEPNLELEVAHVMTNGKMITAPVGTTLEEAEVILQKHRIEKLPVVDKHGKLKGLITFKDIQKKKRYPFACKDKLGRLRVGAAVGVTSDTLERVAALVQAGVDTVVVDTAHGHSKGVLEMVKRIKSKYDIDLIAGNVATGEATKDLVKAGVDAVKVGIGPGSICTTRVVAGVGVPQVTAIMECARVAARSKVPLIADGGVKQTGDVAKAIAAGA
;
A
#
# COMPACT_ATOMS: atom_id res chain seq x y z
N MET A 1 28.66 -38.15 -22.17
CA MET A 1 28.34 -36.73 -21.91
C MET A 1 27.09 -36.69 -21.06
N ALA A 2 27.16 -36.17 -19.83
CA ALA A 2 25.96 -36.02 -19.00
C ALA A 2 24.93 -35.18 -19.76
N SER A 3 23.68 -35.67 -19.82
CA SER A 3 22.58 -35.00 -20.51
C SER A 3 22.37 -33.60 -19.94
N LYS A 4 22.51 -32.56 -20.78
CA LYS A 4 22.20 -31.15 -20.42
C LYS A 4 20.73 -30.91 -20.01
N LYS A 5 19.86 -31.93 -20.06
CA LYS A 5 18.42 -31.82 -19.71
C LYS A 5 18.16 -31.92 -18.20
N ILE A 6 19.00 -32.64 -17.45
CA ILE A 6 18.90 -32.70 -15.99
C ILE A 6 19.98 -31.77 -15.44
N ILE A 7 19.55 -30.61 -14.95
CA ILE A 7 20.44 -29.53 -14.52
C ILE A 7 20.84 -29.60 -13.04
N GLY A 8 20.15 -30.44 -12.25
CA GLY A 8 20.43 -30.63 -10.83
C GLY A 8 19.18 -31.04 -10.04
N GLU A 9 19.31 -30.98 -8.72
CA GLU A 9 18.24 -31.20 -7.74
C GLU A 9 17.74 -29.87 -7.19
N GLY A 10 16.51 -29.85 -6.68
CA GLY A 10 15.93 -28.67 -6.05
C GLY A 10 15.31 -29.00 -4.69
N LEU A 11 15.37 -28.04 -3.78
CA LEU A 11 14.87 -28.14 -2.41
C LEU A 11 13.70 -27.17 -2.19
N THR A 12 12.75 -27.59 -1.37
CA THR A 12 11.65 -26.76 -0.86
C THR A 12 11.79 -26.57 0.65
N TYR A 13 10.84 -25.85 1.27
CA TYR A 13 10.90 -25.50 2.69
C TYR A 13 11.00 -26.72 3.60
N ASP A 14 10.25 -27.79 3.30
CA ASP A 14 10.18 -28.99 4.13
C ASP A 14 11.47 -29.84 4.07
N ASP A 15 12.33 -29.61 3.08
CA ASP A 15 13.59 -30.37 2.90
C ASP A 15 14.74 -29.84 3.78
N VAL A 16 14.58 -28.68 4.42
CA VAL A 16 15.67 -27.98 5.12
C VAL A 16 15.28 -27.46 6.50
N LEU A 17 16.28 -27.36 7.38
CA LEU A 17 16.21 -26.69 8.67
C LEU A 17 17.31 -25.63 8.78
N LEU A 18 17.06 -24.55 9.53
CA LEU A 18 18.08 -23.57 9.86
C LEU A 18 18.90 -24.06 11.05
N VAL A 19 20.22 -24.06 10.91
CA VAL A 19 21.13 -24.51 11.97
C VAL A 19 21.28 -23.39 13.01
N PRO A 20 20.99 -23.65 14.31
CA PRO A 20 21.21 -22.67 15.36
C PRO A 20 22.66 -22.21 15.42
N SER A 21 22.88 -20.91 15.64
CA SER A 21 24.21 -20.31 15.79
C SER A 21 24.27 -19.47 17.05
N LYS A 22 25.49 -19.13 17.50
CA LYS A 22 25.70 -18.25 18.66
C LYS A 22 24.95 -16.93 18.44
N SER A 23 24.09 -16.55 19.40
CA SER A 23 23.35 -15.28 19.39
C SER A 23 23.70 -14.47 20.63
N SER A 24 23.82 -13.16 20.45
CA SER A 24 23.93 -12.16 21.52
C SER A 24 22.71 -11.23 21.57
N VAL A 25 21.66 -11.51 20.79
CA VAL A 25 20.43 -10.72 20.69
C VAL A 25 19.23 -11.55 21.14
N LEU A 26 18.34 -10.95 21.92
CA LEU A 26 17.07 -11.59 22.30
C LEU A 26 16.04 -11.44 21.18
N PRO A 27 15.12 -12.39 20.97
CA PRO A 27 14.11 -12.31 19.90
C PRO A 27 13.27 -11.02 19.90
N ARG A 28 12.94 -10.47 21.06
CA ARG A 28 12.17 -9.20 21.17
C ARG A 28 12.97 -7.95 20.76
N GLU A 29 14.29 -8.07 20.67
CA GLU A 29 15.23 -7.00 20.32
C GLU A 29 15.68 -7.10 18.85
N THR A 30 15.22 -8.10 18.11
CA THR A 30 15.53 -8.23 16.68
C THR A 30 14.74 -7.23 15.85
N ASP A 31 15.40 -6.62 14.88
CA ASP A 31 14.77 -5.76 13.89
C ASP A 31 14.32 -6.58 12.67
N VAL A 32 13.03 -6.56 12.40
CA VAL A 32 12.40 -7.29 11.30
C VAL A 32 12.03 -6.39 10.12
N ARG A 33 12.48 -5.12 10.14
CA ARG A 33 12.33 -4.22 8.99
C ARG A 33 13.02 -4.80 7.76
N THR A 34 12.40 -4.60 6.60
CA THR A 34 12.93 -5.10 5.31
C THR A 34 12.66 -4.13 4.17
N ARG A 35 13.23 -4.40 3.00
CA ARG A 35 12.99 -3.67 1.76
C ARG A 35 12.10 -4.48 0.83
N LEU A 36 10.93 -3.95 0.52
CA LEU A 36 10.06 -4.50 -0.52
C LEU A 36 10.60 -4.19 -1.91
N THR A 37 11.02 -2.94 -2.11
CA THR A 37 11.61 -2.44 -3.36
C THR A 37 12.88 -1.65 -3.05
N ARG A 38 13.52 -1.09 -4.06
CA ARG A 38 14.66 -0.17 -3.89
C ARG A 38 14.35 1.01 -2.95
N HIS A 39 13.12 1.50 -2.93
CA HIS A 39 12.73 2.72 -2.21
C HIS A 39 11.65 2.53 -1.16
N ILE A 40 11.02 1.35 -1.09
CA ILE A 40 9.96 1.03 -0.12
C ILE A 40 10.49 0.07 0.94
N GLU A 41 10.51 0.55 2.18
CA GLU A 41 10.78 -0.22 3.39
C GLU A 41 9.47 -0.63 4.07
N LEU A 42 9.44 -1.85 4.60
CA LEU A 42 8.36 -2.40 5.42
C LEU A 42 8.84 -2.58 6.85
N ASN A 43 7.91 -2.51 7.80
CA ASN A 43 8.21 -2.74 9.21
C ASN A 43 8.17 -4.22 9.61
N ILE A 44 7.54 -5.05 8.79
CA ILE A 44 7.59 -6.52 8.85
C ILE A 44 7.73 -7.08 7.42
N PRO A 45 8.35 -8.25 7.22
CA PRO A 45 8.62 -8.82 5.89
C PRO A 45 7.41 -9.56 5.32
N LEU A 46 6.22 -8.94 5.39
CA LEU A 46 4.96 -9.55 4.95
C LEU A 46 4.24 -8.65 3.93
N LEU A 47 3.79 -9.27 2.85
CA LEU A 47 2.81 -8.69 1.94
C LEU A 47 1.66 -9.67 1.68
N SER A 48 0.46 -9.16 1.39
CA SER A 48 -0.68 -10.00 1.02
C SER A 48 -0.77 -10.17 -0.50
N ALA A 49 -1.10 -11.38 -0.94
CA ALA A 49 -1.13 -11.76 -2.35
C ALA A 49 -2.24 -11.02 -3.13
N ALA A 50 -1.97 -10.74 -4.41
CA ALA A 50 -2.88 -10.05 -5.33
C ALA A 50 -4.01 -10.95 -5.87
N MET A 51 -4.77 -11.54 -4.96
CA MET A 51 -5.89 -12.46 -5.25
C MET A 51 -7.20 -11.85 -4.76
N ASP A 52 -8.28 -12.06 -5.52
CA ASP A 52 -9.64 -11.57 -5.20
C ASP A 52 -10.20 -12.09 -3.89
N THR A 53 -9.75 -13.27 -3.49
CA THR A 53 -10.10 -13.92 -2.23
C THR A 53 -9.21 -13.50 -1.05
N VAL A 54 -8.20 -12.65 -1.28
CA VAL A 54 -7.20 -12.29 -0.26
C VAL A 54 -7.16 -10.78 -0.03
N THR A 55 -6.95 -9.98 -1.09
CA THR A 55 -6.57 -8.56 -0.91
C THR A 55 -7.46 -7.59 -1.69
N GLU A 56 -8.48 -7.10 -0.99
CA GLU A 56 -9.10 -5.78 -1.26
C GLU A 56 -8.63 -4.75 -0.20
N SER A 57 -9.17 -3.53 -0.22
CA SER A 57 -8.78 -2.43 0.67
C SER A 57 -8.82 -2.80 2.15
N ALA A 58 -9.77 -3.62 2.60
CA ALA A 58 -9.86 -4.05 4.00
C ALA A 58 -8.61 -4.79 4.47
N MET A 59 -8.14 -5.77 3.70
CA MET A 59 -6.90 -6.51 3.99
C MET A 59 -5.68 -5.60 3.85
N ALA A 60 -5.61 -4.79 2.79
CA ALA A 60 -4.49 -3.88 2.58
C ALA A 60 -4.34 -2.87 3.74
N ILE A 61 -5.45 -2.31 4.24
CA ILE A 61 -5.46 -1.42 5.41
C ILE A 61 -5.00 -2.18 6.66
N ALA A 62 -5.51 -3.37 6.90
CA ALA A 62 -5.17 -4.16 8.08
C ALA A 62 -3.67 -4.52 8.10
N LEU A 63 -3.13 -5.02 6.99
CA LEU A 63 -1.73 -5.41 6.91
C LEU A 63 -0.78 -4.19 6.95
N ALA A 64 -1.14 -3.09 6.28
CA ALA A 64 -0.35 -1.86 6.36
C ALA A 64 -0.29 -1.29 7.79
N ARG A 65 -1.35 -1.44 8.60
CA ARG A 65 -1.33 -1.04 10.02
C ARG A 65 -0.36 -1.84 10.87
N GLU A 66 -0.23 -3.14 10.58
CA GLU A 66 0.73 -4.02 11.27
C GLU A 66 2.16 -3.91 10.72
N GLY A 67 2.36 -3.11 9.66
CA GLY A 67 3.69 -2.78 9.13
C GLY A 67 4.08 -3.50 7.84
N GLY A 68 3.20 -4.33 7.30
CA GLY A 68 3.36 -4.95 5.98
C GLY A 68 2.77 -4.08 4.87
N ILE A 69 2.39 -4.70 3.75
CA ILE A 69 1.71 -4.02 2.64
C ILE A 69 0.73 -4.98 1.93
N GLY A 70 -0.44 -4.47 1.55
CA GLY A 70 -1.34 -5.24 0.69
C GLY A 70 -1.12 -4.96 -0.79
N ILE A 71 -1.17 -6.00 -1.63
CA ILE A 71 -1.22 -5.86 -3.08
C ILE A 71 -2.64 -6.14 -3.58
N LEU A 72 -3.33 -5.11 -4.06
CA LEU A 72 -4.69 -5.22 -4.59
C LEU A 72 -4.72 -6.08 -5.87
N HIS A 73 -5.72 -6.95 -5.97
CA HIS A 73 -5.89 -7.82 -7.14
C HIS A 73 -6.44 -7.06 -8.34
N LYS A 74 -6.15 -7.56 -9.55
CA LYS A 74 -6.56 -6.94 -10.82
C LYS A 74 -7.89 -7.46 -11.39
N ASN A 75 -8.56 -8.38 -10.70
CA ASN A 75 -9.83 -8.99 -11.13
C ASN A 75 -11.02 -8.04 -10.88
N MET A 76 -10.95 -6.83 -11.44
CA MET A 76 -11.95 -5.76 -11.35
C MET A 76 -11.71 -4.69 -12.43
N SER A 77 -12.68 -3.79 -12.62
CA SER A 77 -12.52 -2.66 -13.56
C SER A 77 -11.39 -1.72 -13.14
N ILE A 78 -10.95 -0.83 -14.04
CA ILE A 78 -9.87 0.13 -13.75
C ILE A 78 -10.32 1.10 -12.65
N GLU A 79 -11.57 1.56 -12.74
CA GLU A 79 -12.18 2.51 -11.83
C GLU A 79 -12.28 1.91 -10.42
N ARG A 80 -12.83 0.70 -10.29
CA ARG A 80 -12.92 0.02 -9.00
C ARG A 80 -11.53 -0.23 -8.39
N HIS A 81 -10.54 -0.55 -9.22
CA HIS A 81 -9.18 -0.76 -8.72
C HIS A 81 -8.57 0.54 -8.16
N ALA A 82 -8.78 1.67 -8.84
CA ALA A 82 -8.37 2.98 -8.35
C ALA A 82 -9.13 3.39 -7.09
N GLU A 83 -10.43 3.07 -6.98
CA GLU A 83 -11.23 3.29 -5.77
C GLU A 83 -10.71 2.48 -4.58
N GLU A 84 -10.32 1.21 -4.77
CA GLU A 84 -9.72 0.41 -3.71
C GLU A 84 -8.39 1.01 -3.22
N VAL A 85 -7.54 1.53 -4.13
CA VAL A 85 -6.34 2.29 -3.74
C VAL A 85 -6.72 3.51 -2.92
N ASP A 86 -7.65 4.33 -3.41
CA ASP A 86 -8.09 5.57 -2.75
C ASP A 86 -8.62 5.30 -1.33
N LYS A 87 -9.41 4.24 -1.13
CA LYS A 87 -9.87 3.79 0.19
C LYS A 87 -8.71 3.52 1.15
N VAL A 88 -7.66 2.84 0.70
CA VAL A 88 -6.48 2.58 1.53
C VAL A 88 -5.73 3.88 1.84
N LYS A 89 -5.48 4.72 0.83
CA LYS A 89 -4.74 5.98 0.99
C LYS A 89 -5.47 6.99 1.88
N ARG A 90 -6.80 6.97 1.93
CA ARG A 90 -7.63 7.82 2.80
C ARG A 90 -7.89 7.23 4.19
N SER A 91 -7.59 5.95 4.41
CA SER A 91 -7.87 5.27 5.67
C SER A 91 -7.15 5.93 6.85
N GLU A 92 -5.90 6.37 6.65
CA GLU A 92 -5.13 7.14 7.63
C GLU A 92 -4.30 8.18 6.89
N SER A 93 -4.11 9.34 7.51
CA SER A 93 -3.15 10.33 7.04
C SER A 93 -2.58 11.08 8.23
N GLY A 94 -1.35 11.60 8.11
CA GLY A 94 -0.86 12.55 9.12
C GLY A 94 -1.62 13.87 9.05
N MET A 95 -1.88 14.32 7.83
CA MET A 95 -2.74 15.47 7.54
C MET A 95 -3.47 15.18 6.23
N ILE A 96 -4.78 15.36 6.22
CA ILE A 96 -5.60 15.23 5.00
C ILE A 96 -5.31 16.45 4.13
N ARG A 97 -4.56 16.27 3.03
CA ARG A 97 -4.30 17.31 2.03
C ARG A 97 -5.47 17.31 1.06
N HIS A 98 -6.16 18.44 0.92
CA HIS A 98 -7.45 18.55 0.20
C HIS A 98 -8.59 17.79 0.90
N PRO A 99 -8.97 18.17 2.13
CA PRO A 99 -10.17 17.64 2.75
C PRO A 99 -11.38 17.94 1.88
N ILE A 100 -12.40 17.08 1.93
CA ILE A 100 -13.69 17.36 1.32
C ILE A 100 -14.27 18.59 2.02
N THR A 101 -14.70 19.57 1.24
CA THR A 101 -15.26 20.83 1.72
C THR A 101 -16.66 21.05 1.16
N LEU A 102 -17.44 21.92 1.82
CA LEU A 102 -18.72 22.41 1.30
C LEU A 102 -18.72 23.94 1.29
N SER A 103 -19.59 24.52 0.46
CA SER A 103 -19.91 25.93 0.48
C SER A 103 -20.93 26.24 1.58
N PRO A 104 -20.91 27.45 2.19
CA PRO A 104 -21.91 27.86 3.18
C PRO A 104 -23.35 27.83 2.64
N ARG A 105 -23.54 27.95 1.31
CA ARG A 105 -24.86 27.97 0.65
C ARG A 105 -25.43 26.59 0.34
N GLN A 106 -24.66 25.53 0.57
CA GLN A 106 -25.14 24.17 0.37
C GLN A 106 -26.12 23.77 1.47
N THR A 107 -26.98 22.80 1.20
CA THR A 107 -28.00 22.39 2.16
C THR A 107 -27.49 21.34 3.15
N VAL A 108 -28.17 21.21 4.28
CA VAL A 108 -27.94 20.12 5.25
C VAL A 108 -28.07 18.75 4.59
N ARG A 109 -29.02 18.58 3.65
CA ARG A 109 -29.20 17.36 2.86
C ARG A 109 -27.92 16.97 2.11
N GLU A 110 -27.36 17.90 1.34
CA GLU A 110 -26.12 17.68 0.58
C GLU A 110 -24.96 17.33 1.52
N ALA A 111 -24.87 18.00 2.66
CA ALA A 111 -23.85 17.70 3.66
C ALA A 111 -23.96 16.27 4.20
N LEU A 112 -25.17 15.81 4.55
CA LEU A 112 -25.41 14.44 5.02
C LEU A 112 -25.10 13.39 3.94
N GLU A 113 -25.41 13.67 2.68
CA GLU A 113 -25.06 12.79 1.56
C GLU A 113 -23.56 12.63 1.41
N VAL A 114 -22.81 13.72 1.49
CA VAL A 114 -21.34 13.72 1.45
C VAL A 114 -20.77 12.99 2.66
N MET A 115 -21.25 13.28 3.87
CA MET A 115 -20.83 12.59 5.10
C MET A 115 -21.03 11.08 5.01
N ARG A 116 -22.18 10.64 4.50
CA ARG A 116 -22.51 9.21 4.29
C ARG A 116 -21.63 8.58 3.22
N LYS A 117 -21.50 9.23 2.05
CA LYS A 117 -20.73 8.72 0.91
C LYS A 117 -19.26 8.49 1.28
N TYR A 118 -18.66 9.42 2.02
CA TYR A 118 -17.25 9.37 2.37
C TYR A 118 -16.97 8.91 3.81
N SER A 119 -18.01 8.55 4.56
CA SER A 119 -17.91 8.13 5.97
C SER A 119 -17.12 9.12 6.85
N ILE A 120 -17.33 10.41 6.64
CA ILE A 120 -16.68 11.52 7.37
C ILE A 120 -17.66 12.15 8.36
N SER A 121 -17.17 12.48 9.57
CA SER A 121 -17.98 13.05 10.65
C SER A 121 -17.86 14.57 10.80
N GLY A 122 -17.18 15.22 9.86
CA GLY A 122 -17.07 16.66 9.83
C GLY A 122 -16.35 17.17 8.60
N ILE A 123 -16.80 18.33 8.14
CA ILE A 123 -16.51 18.91 6.84
C ILE A 123 -16.14 20.38 7.06
N PRO A 124 -14.93 20.80 6.67
CA PRO A 124 -14.58 22.22 6.61
C PRO A 124 -15.47 22.96 5.61
N ILE A 125 -15.98 24.12 5.99
CA ILE A 125 -16.80 24.98 5.14
C ILE A 125 -15.91 26.08 4.59
N VAL A 126 -15.90 26.24 3.27
CA VAL A 126 -15.03 27.18 2.57
C VAL A 126 -15.82 28.11 1.66
N GLU A 127 -15.40 29.37 1.61
CA GLU A 127 -15.88 30.36 0.65
C GLU A 127 -14.66 31.01 -0.01
N ASN A 128 -14.58 30.97 -1.34
CA ASN A 128 -13.41 31.46 -2.09
C ASN A 128 -12.07 30.90 -1.56
N GLU A 129 -12.02 29.60 -1.30
CA GLU A 129 -10.88 28.86 -0.69
C GLU A 129 -10.56 29.21 0.77
N SER A 130 -11.20 30.22 1.34
CA SER A 130 -11.00 30.64 2.72
C SER A 130 -11.87 29.80 3.66
N LEU A 131 -11.29 29.33 4.75
CA LEU A 131 -12.05 28.60 5.76
C LEU A 131 -12.99 29.56 6.48
N VAL A 132 -14.30 29.28 6.42
CA VAL A 132 -15.35 30.12 7.06
C VAL A 132 -16.10 29.39 8.17
N GLY A 133 -15.98 28.07 8.25
CA GLY A 133 -16.62 27.28 9.31
C GLY A 133 -16.20 25.82 9.30
N ILE A 134 -16.76 25.05 10.24
CA ILE A 134 -16.73 23.60 10.20
C ILE A 134 -18.11 23.06 10.57
N LEU A 135 -18.57 22.05 9.84
CA LEU A 135 -19.80 21.33 10.11
C LEU A 135 -19.48 19.94 10.60
N THR A 136 -20.11 19.48 11.68
CA THR A 136 -19.88 18.16 12.28
C THR A 136 -21.19 17.42 12.54
N ASN A 137 -21.10 16.11 12.78
CA ASN A 137 -22.28 15.31 13.17
C ASN A 137 -23.00 15.86 14.41
N ARG A 138 -22.31 16.60 15.29
CA ARG A 138 -22.93 17.19 16.49
C ARG A 138 -23.88 18.32 16.13
N ASP A 139 -23.51 19.12 15.13
CA ASP A 139 -24.28 20.27 14.67
C ASP A 139 -25.56 19.81 13.96
N LEU A 140 -25.47 18.71 13.20
CA LEU A 140 -26.59 18.14 12.45
C LEU A 140 -27.55 17.28 13.28
N ARG A 141 -27.15 16.80 14.47
CA ARG A 141 -27.94 15.81 15.25
C ARG A 141 -29.33 16.33 15.65
N PHE A 142 -29.49 17.65 15.76
CA PHE A 142 -30.71 18.28 16.25
C PHE A 142 -31.42 19.15 15.20
N GLU A 143 -30.98 19.11 13.94
CA GLU A 143 -31.56 19.92 12.86
C GLU A 143 -32.48 19.06 11.97
N PRO A 144 -33.82 19.14 12.11
CA PRO A 144 -34.74 18.40 11.27
C PRO A 144 -34.90 18.98 9.86
N ASN A 145 -34.56 20.27 9.65
CA ASN A 145 -34.72 20.91 8.35
C ASN A 145 -33.54 20.62 7.41
N LEU A 146 -33.75 19.68 6.50
CA LEU A 146 -32.74 19.27 5.52
C LEU A 146 -32.46 20.31 4.43
N GLU A 147 -33.35 21.28 4.23
CA GLU A 147 -33.21 22.32 3.21
C GLU A 147 -32.52 23.58 3.74
N LEU A 148 -32.20 23.63 5.03
CA LEU A 148 -31.48 24.74 5.62
C LEU A 148 -30.06 24.83 5.03
N GLU A 149 -29.59 26.05 4.78
CA GLU A 149 -28.20 26.25 4.37
C GLU A 149 -27.23 25.94 5.51
N VAL A 150 -26.11 25.32 5.17
CA VAL A 150 -25.03 24.94 6.09
C VAL A 150 -24.51 26.14 6.90
N ALA A 151 -24.53 27.34 6.32
CA ALA A 151 -24.15 28.59 6.99
C ALA A 151 -24.84 28.82 8.34
N HIS A 152 -26.08 28.35 8.50
CA HIS A 152 -26.91 28.57 9.70
C HIS A 152 -26.64 27.53 10.80
N VAL A 153 -26.05 26.39 10.46
CA VAL A 153 -25.84 25.25 11.38
C VAL A 153 -24.36 25.04 11.69
N MET A 154 -23.46 25.46 10.80
CA MET A 154 -22.02 25.29 10.99
C MET A 154 -21.49 26.09 12.19
N THR A 155 -20.38 25.62 12.76
CA THR A 155 -19.63 26.44 13.71
C THR A 155 -18.87 27.54 12.96
N ASN A 156 -19.32 28.79 13.08
CA ASN A 156 -18.81 29.98 12.38
C ASN A 156 -18.34 31.06 13.39
N GLY A 157 -17.19 30.82 14.04
CA GLY A 157 -16.67 31.72 15.08
C GLY A 157 -15.15 31.70 15.17
N LYS A 158 -14.58 31.86 16.37
CA LYS A 158 -13.13 31.80 16.62
C LYS A 158 -12.61 30.37 16.41
N MET A 159 -12.52 29.95 15.15
CA MET A 159 -12.09 28.63 14.74
C MET A 159 -10.67 28.39 15.22
N ILE A 160 -10.49 27.29 15.94
CA ILE A 160 -9.16 26.81 16.28
C ILE A 160 -8.59 26.19 15.01
N THR A 161 -7.51 26.77 14.52
CA THR A 161 -6.80 26.33 13.33
C THR A 161 -5.32 26.15 13.64
N ALA A 162 -4.62 25.43 12.77
CA ALA A 162 -3.19 25.25 12.83
C ALA A 162 -2.51 25.80 11.56
N PRO A 163 -1.28 26.36 11.65
CA PRO A 163 -0.54 26.76 10.48
C PRO A 163 -0.04 25.55 9.66
N VAL A 164 0.23 25.77 8.37
CA VAL A 164 0.93 24.78 7.54
C VAL A 164 2.28 24.43 8.19
N GLY A 165 2.54 23.13 8.32
CA GLY A 165 3.76 22.60 8.95
C GLY A 165 3.54 22.03 10.35
N THR A 166 2.36 22.21 10.94
CA THR A 166 2.02 21.63 12.24
C THR A 166 2.15 20.10 12.24
N THR A 167 2.89 19.58 13.21
CA THR A 167 3.11 18.14 13.38
C THR A 167 1.90 17.45 14.03
N LEU A 168 1.83 16.12 13.98
CA LEU A 168 0.77 15.37 14.67
C LEU A 168 0.85 15.53 16.18
N GLU A 169 2.06 15.65 16.72
CA GLU A 169 2.35 15.87 18.13
C GLU A 169 1.86 17.25 18.59
N GLU A 170 2.17 18.31 17.83
CA GLU A 170 1.66 19.66 18.09
C GLU A 170 0.13 19.73 17.95
N ALA A 171 -0.42 19.08 16.91
CA ALA A 171 -1.86 19.00 16.70
C ALA A 171 -2.55 18.29 17.86
N GLU A 172 -1.95 17.23 18.43
CA GLU A 172 -2.50 16.56 19.60
C GLU A 172 -2.65 17.52 20.79
N VAL A 173 -1.64 18.34 21.07
CA VAL A 173 -1.69 19.34 22.15
C VAL A 173 -2.82 20.35 21.91
N ILE A 174 -2.96 20.85 20.68
CA ILE A 174 -4.01 21.82 20.31
C ILE A 174 -5.40 21.19 20.46
N LEU A 175 -5.61 20.00 19.90
CA LEU A 175 -6.88 19.28 19.95
C LEU A 175 -7.30 19.00 21.41
N GLN A 176 -6.37 18.56 22.27
CA GLN A 176 -6.62 18.31 23.69
C GLN A 176 -6.94 19.60 24.46
N LYS A 177 -6.13 20.66 24.28
CA LYS A 177 -6.30 21.95 24.96
C LYS A 177 -7.68 22.55 24.68
N HIS A 178 -8.12 22.47 23.42
CA HIS A 178 -9.40 23.05 22.98
C HIS A 178 -10.57 22.05 23.00
N ARG A 179 -10.32 20.79 23.38
CA ARG A 179 -11.33 19.71 23.44
C ARG A 179 -12.12 19.54 22.14
N ILE A 180 -11.41 19.58 21.02
CA ILE A 180 -11.96 19.44 19.66
C ILE A 180 -11.39 18.19 18.98
N GLU A 181 -12.12 17.64 18.01
CA GLU A 181 -11.71 16.42 17.29
C GLU A 181 -11.08 16.67 15.92
N LYS A 182 -11.24 17.89 15.40
CA LYS A 182 -10.85 18.27 14.03
C LYS A 182 -10.14 19.61 14.08
N LEU A 183 -8.96 19.66 13.48
CA LEU A 183 -8.09 20.84 13.45
C LEU A 183 -7.81 21.20 11.99
N PRO A 184 -8.53 22.19 11.43
CA PRO A 184 -8.24 22.71 10.11
C PRO A 184 -6.84 23.34 10.06
N VAL A 185 -6.11 23.05 9.00
CA VAL A 185 -4.78 23.61 8.74
C VAL A 185 -4.92 24.68 7.68
N VAL A 186 -4.50 25.92 7.99
CA VAL A 186 -4.65 27.08 7.11
C VAL A 186 -3.30 27.73 6.79
N ASP A 187 -3.23 28.41 5.65
CA ASP A 187 -2.09 29.28 5.35
C ASP A 187 -2.22 30.67 6.03
N LYS A 188 -1.21 31.51 5.83
CA LYS A 188 -1.15 32.89 6.35
C LYS A 188 -2.30 33.80 5.86
N HIS A 189 -3.02 33.41 4.82
CA HIS A 189 -4.16 34.15 4.28
C HIS A 189 -5.50 33.54 4.71
N GLY A 190 -5.50 32.52 5.57
CA GLY A 190 -6.72 31.84 6.04
C GLY A 190 -7.27 30.80 5.06
N LYS A 191 -6.54 30.46 3.99
CA LYS A 191 -6.98 29.44 3.04
C LYS A 191 -6.76 28.05 3.60
N LEU A 192 -7.74 27.17 3.43
CA LEU A 192 -7.67 25.79 3.91
C LEU A 192 -6.63 24.99 3.11
N LYS A 193 -5.66 24.41 3.81
CA LYS A 193 -4.60 23.56 3.24
C LYS A 193 -4.69 22.11 3.69
N GLY A 194 -5.34 21.83 4.81
CA GLY A 194 -5.53 20.47 5.27
C GLY A 194 -6.43 20.33 6.48
N LEU A 195 -6.59 19.09 6.93
CA LEU A 195 -7.35 18.76 8.14
C LEU A 195 -6.60 17.68 8.92
N ILE A 196 -6.37 17.91 10.21
CA ILE A 196 -5.86 16.90 11.14
C ILE A 196 -7.00 16.47 12.05
N THR A 197 -7.13 15.16 12.29
CA THR A 197 -8.19 14.62 13.15
C THR A 197 -7.62 13.90 14.37
N PHE A 198 -8.36 13.96 15.48
CA PHE A 198 -8.02 13.21 16.69
C PHE A 198 -7.99 11.70 16.42
N LYS A 199 -8.84 11.22 15.50
CA LYS A 199 -8.87 9.83 15.06
C LYS A 199 -7.54 9.38 14.44
N ASP A 200 -6.88 10.24 13.66
CA ASP A 200 -5.58 9.93 13.05
C ASP A 200 -4.46 9.83 14.09
N ILE A 201 -4.50 10.68 15.13
CA ILE A 201 -3.56 10.62 16.27
C ILE A 201 -3.77 9.31 17.06
N GLN A 202 -5.02 8.95 17.36
CA GLN A 202 -5.33 7.69 18.04
C GLN A 202 -4.84 6.48 17.24
N LYS A 203 -5.02 6.48 15.92
CA LYS A 203 -4.54 5.40 15.05
C LYS A 203 -3.01 5.32 15.04
N LYS A 204 -2.29 6.44 15.00
CA LYS A 204 -0.81 6.45 15.12
C LYS A 204 -0.35 5.81 16.43
N LYS A 205 -1.04 6.08 17.55
CA LYS A 205 -0.73 5.45 18.85
C LYS A 205 -1.06 3.96 18.87
N ARG A 206 -2.18 3.56 18.25
CA ARG A 206 -2.61 2.16 18.19
C ARG A 206 -1.72 1.31 17.28
N TYR A 207 -1.23 1.90 16.19
CA TYR A 207 -0.44 1.22 15.15
C TYR A 207 0.91 1.94 14.96
N PRO A 208 1.83 1.83 15.93
CA PRO A 208 3.10 2.54 15.89
C PRO A 208 4.03 2.05 14.76
N PHE A 209 3.85 0.81 14.32
CA PHE A 209 4.62 0.19 13.23
C PHE A 209 3.92 0.22 11.88
N ALA A 210 2.88 1.03 11.70
CA ALA A 210 2.17 1.11 10.44
C ALA A 210 3.11 1.52 9.28
N CYS A 211 3.02 0.80 8.16
CA CYS A 211 3.73 1.11 6.93
C CYS A 211 3.07 2.30 6.23
N LYS A 212 3.72 3.46 6.31
CA LYS A 212 3.20 4.75 5.82
C LYS A 212 4.12 5.36 4.76
N ASP A 213 3.52 6.14 3.87
CA ASP A 213 4.24 6.97 2.91
C ASP A 213 4.72 8.27 3.56
N LYS A 214 5.43 9.10 2.78
CA LYS A 214 5.98 10.38 3.24
C LYS A 214 4.91 11.39 3.69
N LEU A 215 3.63 11.16 3.36
CA LEU A 215 2.49 11.98 3.77
C LEU A 215 1.76 11.40 4.99
N GLY A 216 2.27 10.30 5.55
CA GLY A 216 1.66 9.60 6.68
C GLY A 216 0.44 8.75 6.30
N ARG A 217 0.24 8.48 5.00
CA ARG A 217 -0.86 7.61 4.52
C ARG A 217 -0.40 6.16 4.49
N LEU A 218 -1.31 5.21 4.74
CA LEU A 218 -0.97 3.78 4.61
C LEU A 218 -0.45 3.47 3.21
N ARG A 219 0.56 2.60 3.11
CA ARG A 219 1.08 2.13 1.83
C ARG A 219 0.22 1.04 1.22
N VAL A 220 0.13 1.02 -0.11
CA VAL A 220 -0.61 0.00 -0.86
C VAL A 220 0.05 -0.26 -2.21
N GLY A 221 0.09 -1.53 -2.62
CA GLY A 221 0.45 -1.93 -3.98
C GLY A 221 -0.78 -2.39 -4.77
N ALA A 222 -0.63 -2.47 -6.08
CA ALA A 222 -1.70 -2.95 -6.97
C ALA A 222 -1.13 -3.80 -8.11
N ALA A 223 -1.76 -4.93 -8.40
CA ALA A 223 -1.35 -5.80 -9.50
C ALA A 223 -1.88 -5.30 -10.86
N VAL A 224 -1.11 -5.55 -11.92
CA VAL A 224 -1.52 -5.32 -13.30
C VAL A 224 -1.14 -6.51 -14.17
N GLY A 225 -1.83 -6.67 -15.29
CA GLY A 225 -1.53 -7.71 -16.28
C GLY A 225 -0.49 -7.26 -17.31
N VAL A 226 -0.42 -8.01 -18.41
CA VAL A 226 0.33 -7.64 -19.63
C VAL A 226 -0.66 -7.64 -20.78
N THR A 227 -1.45 -6.57 -20.86
CA THR A 227 -2.57 -6.39 -21.79
C THR A 227 -2.52 -4.99 -22.40
N SER A 228 -3.36 -4.72 -23.40
CA SER A 228 -3.41 -3.41 -24.07
C SER A 228 -3.83 -2.26 -23.14
N ASP A 229 -4.72 -2.52 -22.17
CA ASP A 229 -5.24 -1.57 -21.18
C ASP A 229 -4.29 -1.33 -19.99
N THR A 230 -3.16 -2.05 -19.91
CA THR A 230 -2.28 -1.99 -18.72
C THR A 230 -1.78 -0.57 -18.42
N LEU A 231 -1.42 0.23 -19.43
CA LEU A 231 -0.92 1.60 -19.19
C LEU A 231 -2.01 2.57 -18.74
N GLU A 232 -3.25 2.34 -19.15
CA GLU A 232 -4.42 3.10 -18.70
C GLU A 232 -4.71 2.77 -17.23
N ARG A 233 -4.70 1.47 -16.89
CA ARG A 233 -4.85 1.01 -15.51
C ARG A 233 -3.77 1.58 -14.60
N VAL A 234 -2.50 1.55 -15.02
CA VAL A 234 -1.40 2.14 -14.24
C VAL A 234 -1.61 3.65 -14.06
N ALA A 235 -2.10 4.37 -15.09
CA ALA A 235 -2.38 5.80 -14.97
C ALA A 235 -3.40 6.08 -13.85
N ALA A 236 -4.51 5.34 -13.85
CA ALA A 236 -5.56 5.49 -12.84
C ALA A 236 -5.05 5.14 -11.43
N LEU A 237 -4.25 4.09 -11.28
CA LEU A 237 -3.66 3.69 -9.99
C LEU A 237 -2.66 4.73 -9.46
N VAL A 238 -1.81 5.28 -10.33
CA VAL A 238 -0.87 6.36 -9.97
C VAL A 238 -1.63 7.62 -9.57
N GLN A 239 -2.69 7.97 -10.29
CA GLN A 239 -3.56 9.10 -9.94
C GLN A 239 -4.24 8.90 -8.57
N ALA A 240 -4.64 7.67 -8.24
CA ALA A 240 -5.17 7.32 -6.92
C ALA A 240 -4.10 7.28 -5.82
N GLY A 241 -2.82 7.33 -6.19
CA GLY A 241 -1.69 7.40 -5.25
C GLY A 241 -1.20 6.05 -4.76
N VAL A 242 -1.25 5.01 -5.60
CA VAL A 242 -0.61 3.70 -5.33
C VAL A 242 0.89 3.90 -5.06
N ASP A 243 1.46 3.10 -4.14
CA ASP A 243 2.89 3.20 -3.79
C ASP A 243 3.77 2.32 -4.68
N THR A 244 3.25 1.18 -5.14
CA THR A 244 3.96 0.28 -6.06
C THR A 244 3.00 -0.47 -6.97
N VAL A 245 3.45 -0.77 -8.19
CA VAL A 245 2.71 -1.58 -9.16
C VAL A 245 3.38 -2.94 -9.30
N VAL A 246 2.59 -4.01 -9.40
CA VAL A 246 3.08 -5.39 -9.58
C VAL A 246 2.65 -5.90 -10.95
N VAL A 247 3.58 -6.00 -11.90
CA VAL A 247 3.34 -6.72 -13.17
C VAL A 247 3.32 -8.21 -12.85
N ASP A 248 2.12 -8.78 -12.82
CA ASP A 248 1.84 -10.07 -12.22
C ASP A 248 1.31 -11.05 -13.27
N THR A 249 2.16 -11.99 -13.67
CA THR A 249 1.86 -13.05 -14.65
C THR A 249 2.45 -14.39 -14.21
N ALA A 250 1.92 -15.50 -14.75
CA ALA A 250 2.43 -16.83 -14.47
C ALA A 250 3.89 -17.04 -14.94
N HIS A 251 4.29 -16.41 -16.04
CA HIS A 251 5.64 -16.50 -16.59
C HIS A 251 6.22 -15.11 -16.93
N GLY A 252 6.98 -14.57 -15.97
CA GLY A 252 7.57 -13.22 -16.03
C GLY A 252 8.75 -13.08 -17.00
N HIS A 253 9.35 -14.17 -17.47
CA HIS A 253 10.48 -14.14 -18.41
C HIS A 253 10.05 -14.11 -19.89
N SER A 254 8.92 -13.47 -20.18
CA SER A 254 8.44 -13.29 -21.55
C SER A 254 8.82 -11.91 -22.11
N LYS A 255 8.99 -11.83 -23.43
CA LYS A 255 9.28 -10.57 -24.13
C LYS A 255 8.23 -9.49 -23.80
N GLY A 256 6.95 -9.84 -23.78
CA GLY A 256 5.86 -8.91 -23.46
C GLY A 256 5.96 -8.32 -22.05
N VAL A 257 6.37 -9.11 -21.07
CA VAL A 257 6.60 -8.61 -19.69
C VAL A 257 7.76 -7.63 -19.66
N LEU A 258 8.90 -7.98 -20.25
CA LEU A 258 10.09 -7.13 -20.29
C LEU A 258 9.81 -5.79 -21.00
N GLU A 259 9.04 -5.81 -22.09
CA GLU A 259 8.61 -4.61 -22.79
C GLU A 259 7.62 -3.78 -21.97
N MET A 260 6.66 -4.42 -21.30
CA MET A 260 5.70 -3.72 -20.43
C MET A 260 6.40 -3.03 -19.26
N VAL A 261 7.36 -3.70 -18.62
CA VAL A 261 8.18 -3.13 -17.55
C VAL A 261 8.88 -1.86 -18.03
N LYS A 262 9.56 -1.91 -19.18
CA LYS A 262 10.23 -0.75 -19.78
C LYS A 262 9.25 0.39 -20.07
N ARG A 263 8.08 0.07 -20.64
CA ARG A 263 7.03 1.06 -20.95
C ARG A 263 6.53 1.75 -19.69
N ILE A 264 6.22 1.00 -18.62
CA ILE A 264 5.78 1.58 -17.35
C ILE A 264 6.87 2.50 -16.76
N LYS A 265 8.11 2.01 -16.65
CA LYS A 265 9.23 2.80 -16.11
C LYS A 265 9.57 4.04 -16.94
N SER A 266 9.32 4.02 -18.25
CA SER A 266 9.53 5.20 -19.11
C SER A 266 8.50 6.31 -18.92
N LYS A 267 7.29 5.98 -18.43
CA LYS A 267 6.15 6.91 -18.35
C LYS A 267 5.83 7.35 -16.94
N TYR A 268 6.13 6.54 -15.94
CA TYR A 268 5.74 6.78 -14.55
C TYR A 268 6.95 6.61 -13.62
N ASP A 269 7.15 7.58 -12.73
CA ASP A 269 8.08 7.48 -11.61
C ASP A 269 7.39 6.73 -10.45
N ILE A 270 7.40 5.40 -10.54
CA ILE A 270 6.79 4.51 -9.57
C ILE A 270 7.68 3.29 -9.32
N ASP A 271 7.67 2.79 -8.09
CA ASP A 271 8.30 1.51 -7.76
C ASP A 271 7.55 0.37 -8.46
N LEU A 272 8.28 -0.42 -9.24
CA LEU A 272 7.73 -1.49 -10.06
C LEU A 272 8.28 -2.85 -9.66
N ILE A 273 7.37 -3.76 -9.30
CA ILE A 273 7.65 -5.16 -9.03
C ILE A 273 7.23 -5.95 -10.26
N ALA A 274 8.01 -6.95 -10.68
CA ALA A 274 7.58 -7.86 -11.74
C ALA A 274 7.88 -9.32 -11.41
N GLY A 275 7.00 -10.19 -11.89
CA GLY A 275 7.14 -11.63 -11.76
C GLY A 275 6.00 -12.37 -12.48
N ASN A 276 5.91 -13.69 -12.34
CA ASN A 276 6.78 -14.52 -11.51
C ASN A 276 7.95 -15.09 -12.29
N VAL A 277 9.09 -15.21 -11.61
CA VAL A 277 10.28 -15.89 -12.14
C VAL A 277 10.75 -16.97 -11.17
N ALA A 278 11.60 -17.88 -11.64
CA ALA A 278 12.17 -18.93 -10.80
C ALA A 278 13.64 -19.25 -11.14
N THR A 279 14.28 -18.41 -11.97
CA THR A 279 15.66 -18.63 -12.45
C THR A 279 16.47 -17.34 -12.37
N GLY A 280 17.79 -17.47 -12.19
CA GLY A 280 18.70 -16.33 -12.17
C GLY A 280 18.71 -15.53 -13.48
N GLU A 281 18.55 -16.19 -14.63
CA GLU A 281 18.50 -15.52 -15.95
C GLU A 281 17.28 -14.62 -16.08
N ALA A 282 16.10 -15.11 -15.68
CA ALA A 282 14.87 -14.33 -15.68
C ALA A 282 14.98 -13.11 -14.75
N THR A 283 15.54 -13.31 -13.56
CA THR A 283 15.84 -12.21 -12.61
C THR A 283 16.78 -11.19 -13.23
N LYS A 284 17.86 -11.63 -13.89
CA LYS A 284 18.82 -10.74 -14.56
C LYS A 284 18.14 -9.86 -15.61
N ASP A 285 17.26 -10.44 -16.42
CA ASP A 285 16.59 -9.72 -17.50
C ASP A 285 15.53 -8.75 -16.99
N LEU A 286 14.76 -9.12 -15.96
CA LEU A 286 13.85 -8.18 -15.27
C LEU A 286 14.61 -7.02 -14.63
N VAL A 287 15.71 -7.30 -13.94
CA VAL A 287 16.58 -6.26 -13.33
C VAL A 287 17.09 -5.31 -14.41
N LYS A 288 17.57 -5.82 -15.55
CA LYS A 288 17.99 -4.99 -16.69
C LYS A 288 16.85 -4.20 -17.32
N ALA A 289 15.63 -4.71 -17.29
CA ALA A 289 14.44 -4.01 -17.78
C ALA A 289 14.05 -2.83 -16.87
N GLY A 290 14.55 -2.78 -15.63
CA GLY A 290 14.41 -1.63 -14.73
C GLY A 290 13.44 -1.83 -13.57
N VAL A 291 13.16 -3.07 -13.16
CA VAL A 291 12.33 -3.35 -11.97
C VAL A 291 13.03 -2.91 -10.68
N ASP A 292 12.22 -2.55 -9.69
CA ASP A 292 12.65 -2.16 -8.34
C ASP A 292 12.57 -3.34 -7.34
N ALA A 293 11.85 -4.42 -7.69
CA ALA A 293 11.88 -5.72 -7.02
C ALA A 293 11.48 -6.85 -7.99
N VAL A 294 11.82 -8.10 -7.65
CA VAL A 294 11.45 -9.29 -8.44
C VAL A 294 10.63 -10.26 -7.60
N LYS A 295 9.49 -10.71 -8.13
CA LYS A 295 8.63 -11.71 -7.48
C LYS A 295 8.98 -13.11 -7.97
N VAL A 296 9.30 -14.00 -7.02
CA VAL A 296 9.90 -15.32 -7.25
C VAL A 296 8.95 -16.44 -6.83
N GLY A 297 8.62 -17.32 -7.76
CA GLY A 297 7.87 -18.54 -7.49
C GLY A 297 7.03 -18.98 -8.69
N ILE A 298 7.32 -20.15 -9.25
CA ILE A 298 6.52 -20.78 -10.31
C ILE A 298 6.14 -22.19 -9.86
N GLY A 299 4.84 -22.40 -9.64
CA GLY A 299 4.29 -23.66 -9.14
C GLY A 299 4.24 -23.90 -7.62
N PRO A 300 4.81 -23.10 -6.69
CA PRO A 300 4.79 -23.43 -5.25
C PRO A 300 3.46 -23.09 -4.57
N GLY A 301 2.58 -22.31 -5.22
CA GLY A 301 1.32 -21.87 -4.63
C GLY A 301 0.42 -23.05 -4.27
N SER A 302 -0.28 -22.96 -3.14
CA SER A 302 -1.15 -24.03 -2.61
C SER A 302 -2.27 -24.44 -3.58
N ILE A 303 -2.83 -23.47 -4.30
CA ILE A 303 -3.89 -23.66 -5.31
C ILE A 303 -3.34 -23.72 -6.75
N CYS A 304 -2.02 -23.65 -6.91
CA CYS A 304 -1.40 -23.56 -8.23
C CYS A 304 -1.30 -24.95 -8.87
N THR A 305 -1.98 -25.14 -10.00
CA THR A 305 -1.98 -26.42 -10.73
C THR A 305 -0.86 -26.54 -11.76
N THR A 306 -0.01 -25.52 -11.93
CA THR A 306 1.02 -25.45 -12.99
C THR A 306 1.95 -26.66 -13.01
N ARG A 307 2.33 -27.20 -11.85
CA ARG A 307 3.20 -28.39 -11.78
C ARG A 307 2.51 -29.64 -12.32
N VAL A 308 1.25 -29.85 -11.94
CA VAL A 308 0.49 -31.04 -12.32
C VAL A 308 0.02 -30.98 -13.77
N VAL A 309 -0.44 -29.81 -14.22
CA VAL A 309 -1.04 -29.63 -15.56
C VAL A 309 0.02 -29.39 -16.64
N ALA A 310 1.00 -28.52 -16.38
CA ALA A 310 2.00 -28.13 -17.38
C ALA A 310 3.35 -28.84 -17.19
N GLY A 311 3.57 -29.51 -16.06
CA GLY A 311 4.88 -30.09 -15.74
C GLY A 311 5.97 -29.04 -15.46
N VAL A 312 5.58 -27.80 -15.14
CA VAL A 312 6.50 -26.66 -14.98
C VAL A 312 6.54 -26.18 -13.54
N GLY A 313 7.74 -25.92 -13.02
CA GLY A 313 7.95 -25.25 -11.75
C GLY A 313 9.35 -25.46 -11.21
N VAL A 314 9.66 -24.80 -10.10
CA VAL A 314 10.92 -24.99 -9.37
C VAL A 314 10.58 -25.14 -7.88
N PRO A 315 11.26 -26.02 -7.12
CA PRO A 315 11.20 -26.04 -5.66
C PRO A 315 11.58 -24.67 -5.06
N GLN A 316 10.80 -24.18 -4.10
CA GLN A 316 10.77 -22.74 -3.81
C GLN A 316 12.06 -22.21 -3.17
N VAL A 317 12.71 -22.99 -2.29
CA VAL A 317 13.98 -22.59 -1.68
C VAL A 317 15.06 -22.47 -2.76
N THR A 318 15.15 -23.43 -3.67
CA THR A 318 16.06 -23.35 -4.83
C THR A 318 15.76 -22.16 -5.72
N ALA A 319 14.48 -21.89 -6.04
CA ALA A 319 14.10 -20.75 -6.87
C ALA A 319 14.57 -19.42 -6.25
N ILE A 320 14.36 -19.25 -4.94
CA ILE A 320 14.81 -18.06 -4.20
C ILE A 320 16.33 -17.94 -4.26
N MET A 321 17.06 -19.00 -3.91
CA MET A 321 18.53 -18.98 -3.90
C MET A 321 19.14 -18.66 -5.27
N GLU A 322 18.61 -19.25 -6.34
CA GLU A 322 19.05 -18.97 -7.72
C GLU A 322 18.83 -17.49 -8.10
N CYS A 323 17.66 -16.95 -7.76
CA CYS A 323 17.35 -15.55 -8.01
C CYS A 323 18.21 -14.61 -7.15
N ALA A 324 18.43 -14.96 -5.87
CA ALA A 324 19.18 -14.17 -4.90
C ALA A 324 20.64 -13.99 -5.31
N ARG A 325 21.29 -15.03 -5.84
CA ARG A 325 22.67 -14.95 -6.35
C ARG A 325 22.85 -13.87 -7.43
N VAL A 326 21.82 -13.64 -8.25
CA VAL A 326 21.84 -12.61 -9.29
C VAL A 326 21.45 -11.25 -8.72
N ALA A 327 20.39 -11.20 -7.92
CA ALA A 327 19.84 -9.99 -7.34
C ALA A 327 20.79 -9.29 -6.35
N ALA A 328 21.61 -10.06 -5.62
CA ALA A 328 22.61 -9.53 -4.70
C ALA A 328 23.59 -8.54 -5.35
N ARG A 329 23.91 -8.74 -6.64
CA ARG A 329 24.83 -7.86 -7.39
C ARG A 329 24.19 -6.52 -7.77
N SER A 330 22.87 -6.48 -7.92
CA SER A 330 22.10 -5.30 -8.37
C SER A 330 21.36 -4.57 -7.25
N LYS A 331 21.40 -5.10 -6.02
CA LYS A 331 20.68 -4.60 -4.84
C LYS A 331 19.16 -4.47 -5.08
N VAL A 332 18.60 -5.36 -5.90
CA VAL A 332 17.15 -5.46 -6.13
C VAL A 332 16.58 -6.49 -5.15
N PRO A 333 15.62 -6.14 -4.27
CA PRO A 333 15.00 -7.10 -3.36
C PRO A 333 14.20 -8.17 -4.09
N LEU A 334 14.00 -9.31 -3.42
CA LEU A 334 13.20 -10.41 -3.92
C LEU A 334 11.95 -10.60 -3.06
N ILE A 335 10.92 -11.18 -3.66
CA ILE A 335 9.70 -11.55 -2.97
C ILE A 335 9.49 -13.04 -3.17
N ALA A 336 9.51 -13.82 -2.09
CA ALA A 336 9.15 -15.23 -2.12
C ALA A 336 7.62 -15.37 -2.19
N ASP A 337 7.10 -15.83 -3.32
CA ASP A 337 5.67 -15.96 -3.59
C ASP A 337 5.24 -17.43 -3.69
N GLY A 338 4.45 -17.87 -2.71
CA GLY A 338 3.86 -19.20 -2.64
C GLY A 338 4.65 -20.24 -1.84
N GLY A 339 3.96 -21.32 -1.48
CA GLY A 339 4.53 -22.48 -0.77
C GLY A 339 4.70 -22.32 0.74
N VAL A 340 4.54 -21.12 1.29
CA VAL A 340 4.57 -20.85 2.73
C VAL A 340 3.30 -21.43 3.37
N LYS A 341 3.46 -22.33 4.34
CA LYS A 341 2.35 -22.95 5.09
C LYS A 341 2.40 -22.57 6.57
N GLN A 342 3.59 -22.34 7.10
CA GLN A 342 3.84 -22.08 8.51
C GLN A 342 4.87 -20.97 8.71
N THR A 343 4.97 -20.44 9.93
CA THR A 343 5.87 -19.33 10.29
C THR A 343 7.34 -19.65 10.02
N GLY A 344 7.76 -20.91 10.20
CA GLY A 344 9.12 -21.35 9.91
C GLY A 344 9.52 -21.22 8.44
N ASP A 345 8.56 -21.32 7.51
CA ASP A 345 8.85 -21.21 6.07
C ASP A 345 9.21 -19.78 5.70
N VAL A 346 8.65 -18.79 6.39
CA VAL A 346 9.01 -17.37 6.22
C VAL A 346 10.48 -17.16 6.58
N ALA A 347 10.93 -17.69 7.71
CA ALA A 347 12.33 -17.61 8.13
C ALA A 347 13.26 -18.31 7.13
N LYS A 348 12.85 -19.48 6.59
CA LYS A 348 13.61 -20.20 5.55
C LYS A 348 13.67 -19.42 4.24
N ALA A 349 12.60 -18.77 3.82
CA ALA A 349 12.57 -17.94 2.62
C ALA A 349 13.53 -16.73 2.73
N ILE A 350 13.51 -16.03 3.87
CA ILE A 350 14.43 -14.91 4.14
C ILE A 350 15.88 -15.43 4.17
N ALA A 351 16.15 -16.53 4.86
CA ALA A 351 17.48 -17.13 4.90
C ALA A 351 17.99 -17.61 3.53
N ALA A 352 17.08 -18.01 2.63
CA ALA A 352 17.40 -18.37 1.25
C ALA A 352 17.75 -17.14 0.37
N GLY A 353 17.48 -15.92 0.85
CA GLY A 353 17.85 -14.66 0.20
C GLY A 353 16.68 -13.89 -0.42
N ALA A 354 15.44 -14.13 0.04
CA ALA A 354 14.29 -13.29 -0.28
C ALA A 354 14.45 -11.89 0.34
#